data_AF-A0A0D0C2B2-F1
#
_entry.id   AF-A0A0D0C2B2-F1
#
_cell.length_a   1.000
_cell.length_b   1.000
_cell.length_c   1.000
_cell.angle_alpha   90.00
_cell.angle_beta   90.00
_cell.angle_gamma   90.00
#
_symmetry.space_group_name_H-M   'P 1'
#
loop_
_entity.id
_entity.type
_entity.pdbx_description
1 polymer ?
#
loop_
_entity_poly.entity_id
_entity_poly.type
_entity_poly.pdbx_seq_one_letter_code
_entity_poly.pdbx_strand_id
1 'polypeptide(L)'
;MSTSADTLFRPIDDDIRALFAFQSAHYLEIACLTLLVYDLLTTFGEEVEYFWSGPWSISRVLFFLNRYLPFVVMIIVILGPNVPMKRSDVSALFGAEPAQVWCTHWIRAAFELSIIVICINQGILLLRVWYMYSHSAIARAVACFSYTACALSSLIIMGLSLPFLKSSTSSQIKPIPGCSAPPPSMIWMVFVPSTIIHTILFGFTIARVAKISHDLRMDQLMRRLLRDGGLVFFVSMASAIFSAVGARLTTDPVINAPATWSNSQLAISAVAVSRLMLSIRSLAGKLKVSQNWLFNPTELSRVRWRAVSGDYGRSIVVEMDTHEPVV
;
A
#
# COMPACT_ATOMS: atom_id res chain seq x y z
N MET A 1 -38.28 -25.55 -25.92
CA MET A 1 -37.23 -25.22 -26.91
C MET A 1 -36.45 -23.95 -26.53
N SER A 2 -37.01 -23.03 -25.71
CA SER A 2 -36.26 -21.91 -25.12
C SER A 2 -35.30 -22.33 -24.00
N THR A 3 -35.70 -23.30 -23.17
CA THR A 3 -34.91 -23.75 -22.02
C THR A 3 -33.56 -24.37 -22.36
N SER A 4 -33.42 -25.02 -23.53
CA SER A 4 -32.15 -25.62 -23.97
C SER A 4 -31.15 -24.61 -24.52
N ALA A 5 -31.66 -23.53 -25.13
CA ALA A 5 -30.84 -22.41 -25.58
C ALA A 5 -30.32 -21.62 -24.37
N ASP A 6 -31.20 -21.29 -23.43
CA ASP A 6 -30.83 -20.55 -22.21
C ASP A 6 -29.79 -21.29 -21.35
N THR A 7 -29.83 -22.63 -21.29
CA THR A 7 -28.80 -23.43 -20.59
C THR A 7 -27.47 -23.51 -21.33
N LEU A 8 -27.46 -23.30 -22.66
CA LEU A 8 -26.24 -23.30 -23.47
C LEU A 8 -25.58 -21.92 -23.54
N PHE A 9 -26.37 -20.83 -23.51
CA PHE A 9 -25.88 -19.46 -23.58
C PHE A 9 -25.35 -18.93 -22.24
N ARG A 10 -25.96 -19.32 -21.10
CA ARG A 10 -25.49 -18.90 -19.77
C ARG A 10 -24.00 -19.19 -19.49
N PRO A 11 -23.48 -20.41 -19.77
CA PRO A 11 -22.06 -20.69 -19.59
C PRO A 11 -21.13 -19.82 -20.46
N ILE A 12 -21.59 -19.46 -21.66
CA ILE A 12 -20.82 -18.63 -22.60
C ILE A 12 -20.77 -17.18 -22.09
N ASP A 13 -21.90 -16.64 -21.62
CA ASP A 13 -21.96 -15.30 -21.04
C ASP A 13 -21.10 -15.18 -19.78
N ASP A 14 -21.07 -16.22 -18.93
CA ASP A 14 -20.24 -16.26 -17.74
C ASP A 14 -18.74 -16.33 -18.08
N ASP A 15 -18.34 -17.12 -19.07
CA ASP A 15 -16.96 -17.18 -19.57
C ASP A 15 -16.50 -15.83 -20.15
N ILE A 16 -17.36 -15.15 -20.93
CA ILE A 16 -17.07 -13.81 -21.48
C ILE A 16 -16.90 -12.79 -20.36
N ARG A 17 -17.78 -12.80 -19.35
CA ARG A 17 -17.69 -11.90 -18.19
C ARG A 17 -16.41 -12.15 -17.39
N ALA A 18 -16.01 -13.41 -17.21
CA ALA A 18 -14.76 -13.76 -16.55
C ALA A 18 -13.53 -13.24 -17.33
N LEU A 19 -13.53 -13.36 -18.67
CA LEU A 19 -12.46 -12.82 -19.50
C LEU A 19 -12.31 -11.29 -19.36
N PHE A 20 -13.42 -10.55 -19.45
CA PHE A 20 -13.40 -9.10 -19.27
C PHE A 20 -12.96 -8.71 -17.85
N ALA A 21 -13.35 -9.48 -16.84
CA ALA A 21 -12.95 -9.26 -15.47
C ALA A 21 -11.45 -9.41 -15.25
N PHE A 22 -10.83 -10.48 -15.75
CA PHE A 22 -9.37 -10.67 -15.67
C PHE A 22 -8.61 -9.63 -16.49
N GLN A 23 -9.12 -9.26 -17.66
CA GLN A 23 -8.52 -8.18 -18.45
C GLN A 23 -8.55 -6.84 -17.71
N SER A 24 -9.67 -6.53 -17.04
CA SER A 24 -9.80 -5.33 -16.20
C SER A 24 -8.84 -5.36 -15.01
N ALA A 25 -8.61 -6.55 -14.43
CA ALA A 25 -7.64 -6.73 -13.35
C ALA A 25 -6.21 -6.43 -13.82
N HIS A 26 -5.81 -6.95 -14.98
CA HIS A 26 -4.50 -6.66 -15.57
C HIS A 26 -4.33 -5.17 -15.92
N TYR A 27 -5.36 -4.51 -16.46
CA TYR A 27 -5.27 -3.07 -16.72
C TYR A 27 -5.09 -2.26 -15.44
N LEU A 28 -5.82 -2.59 -14.37
CA LEU A 28 -5.66 -1.94 -13.08
C LEU A 28 -4.27 -2.22 -12.47
N GLU A 29 -3.77 -3.44 -12.61
CA GLU A 29 -2.43 -3.82 -12.18
C GLU A 29 -1.34 -3.03 -12.90
N ILE A 30 -1.40 -2.94 -14.24
CA ILE A 30 -0.46 -2.15 -15.05
C ILE A 30 -0.55 -0.67 -14.69
N ALA A 31 -1.75 -0.14 -14.44
CA ALA A 31 -1.92 1.24 -13.98
C ALA A 31 -1.25 1.46 -12.62
N CYS A 32 -1.38 0.52 -11.69
CA CYS A 32 -0.73 0.55 -10.38
C CYS A 32 0.80 0.41 -10.47
N LEU A 33 1.33 -0.41 -11.37
CA LEU A 33 2.77 -0.46 -11.65
C LEU A 33 3.26 0.87 -12.23
N THR A 34 2.52 1.43 -13.18
CA THR A 34 2.83 2.73 -13.80
C THR A 34 2.86 3.82 -12.74
N LEU A 35 1.93 3.80 -11.79
CA LEU A 35 1.92 4.72 -10.65
C LEU A 35 3.17 4.58 -9.78
N LEU A 36 3.64 3.37 -9.49
CA LEU A 36 4.88 3.12 -8.75
C LEU A 36 6.11 3.64 -9.51
N VAL A 37 6.20 3.38 -10.82
CA VAL A 37 7.28 3.88 -11.68
C VAL A 37 7.28 5.40 -11.71
N TYR A 38 6.11 6.00 -11.93
CA TYR A 38 5.94 7.45 -11.93
C TYR A 38 6.37 8.06 -10.60
N ASP A 39 5.97 7.45 -9.48
CA ASP A 39 6.38 7.90 -8.14
C ASP A 39 7.89 7.81 -7.96
N LEU A 40 8.50 6.68 -8.38
CA LEU A 40 9.94 6.47 -8.32
C LEU A 40 10.70 7.54 -9.09
N LEU A 41 10.35 7.77 -10.36
CA LEU A 41 11.04 8.72 -11.23
C LEU A 41 10.88 10.16 -10.77
N THR A 42 9.66 10.56 -10.38
CA THR A 42 9.39 11.96 -10.01
C THR A 42 10.00 12.37 -8.67
N THR A 43 10.27 11.41 -7.78
CA THR A 43 10.80 11.68 -6.44
C THR A 43 12.20 11.13 -6.23
N PHE A 44 12.87 10.64 -7.29
CA PHE A 44 14.23 10.10 -7.21
C PHE A 44 15.25 11.13 -6.73
N GLY A 45 15.12 12.40 -7.12
CA GLY A 45 16.03 13.46 -6.66
C GLY A 45 15.98 13.65 -5.14
N GLU A 46 14.78 13.76 -4.57
CA GLU A 46 14.57 13.85 -3.13
C GLU A 46 15.01 12.56 -2.40
N GLU A 47 14.83 11.40 -3.05
CA GLU A 47 15.28 10.12 -2.52
C GLU A 47 16.80 10.08 -2.34
N VAL A 48 17.56 10.49 -3.36
CA VAL A 48 19.02 10.55 -3.31
C VAL A 48 19.48 11.54 -2.25
N GLU A 49 18.86 12.71 -2.19
CA GLU A 49 19.22 13.75 -1.20
C GLU A 49 18.99 13.29 0.25
N TYR A 50 17.84 12.66 0.55
CA TYR A 50 17.43 12.40 1.94
C TYR A 50 17.67 10.99 2.45
N PHE A 51 17.80 9.99 1.57
CA PHE A 51 17.88 8.58 1.96
C PHE A 51 19.13 7.86 1.46
N TRP A 52 19.92 8.40 0.53
CA TRP A 52 21.15 7.73 0.06
C TRP A 52 22.39 8.05 0.90
N SER A 53 22.44 9.22 1.53
CA SER A 53 23.52 9.60 2.46
C SER A 53 23.11 9.55 3.93
N GLY A 54 24.07 9.31 4.82
CA GLY A 54 23.87 9.33 6.28
C GLY A 54 23.94 7.95 6.94
N PRO A 55 23.69 7.86 8.26
CA PRO A 55 23.70 6.59 9.00
C PRO A 55 22.48 5.74 8.67
N TRP A 56 22.61 4.42 8.86
CA TRP A 56 21.48 3.49 8.76
C TRP A 56 20.56 3.64 9.97
N SER A 57 19.26 3.79 9.72
CA SER A 57 18.20 3.87 10.74
C SER A 57 17.02 3.00 10.34
N ILE A 58 16.17 2.62 11.29
CA ILE A 58 14.98 1.78 11.05
C ILE A 58 14.09 2.43 9.97
N SER A 59 13.83 3.73 10.06
CA SER A 59 13.04 4.46 9.06
C SER A 59 13.67 4.45 7.68
N ARG A 60 15.00 4.44 7.57
CA ARG A 60 15.70 4.37 6.28
C ARG A 60 15.57 2.99 5.65
N VAL A 61 15.75 1.92 6.44
CA VAL A 61 15.55 0.54 5.97
C VAL A 61 14.11 0.34 5.50
N LEU A 62 13.13 0.75 6.33
CA LEU A 62 11.72 0.64 5.99
C LEU A 62 11.33 1.44 4.75
N PHE A 63 11.95 2.62 4.54
CA PHE A 63 11.75 3.39 3.32
C PHE A 63 12.17 2.59 2.09
N PHE A 64 13.39 2.04 2.06
CA PHE A 64 13.85 1.25 0.91
C PHE A 64 13.00 0.00 0.69
N LEU A 65 12.58 -0.68 1.76
CA LEU A 65 11.68 -1.83 1.65
C LEU A 65 10.33 -1.44 1.04
N ASN A 66 9.67 -0.39 1.55
CA ASN A 66 8.41 0.13 1.02
C ASN A 66 8.55 0.71 -0.39
N ARG A 67 9.74 1.15 -0.80
CA ARG A 67 9.96 1.76 -2.10
C ARG A 67 10.23 0.73 -3.20
N TYR A 68 11.09 -0.25 -2.94
CA TYR A 68 11.57 -1.17 -3.96
C TYR A 68 10.86 -2.53 -3.94
N LEU A 69 10.43 -3.04 -2.79
CA LEU A 69 9.75 -4.34 -2.75
C LEU A 69 8.41 -4.34 -3.49
N PRO A 70 7.51 -3.34 -3.35
CA PRO A 70 6.27 -3.31 -4.13
C PRO A 70 6.52 -3.36 -5.64
N PHE A 71 7.56 -2.68 -6.11
CA PHE A 71 7.92 -2.66 -7.53
C PHE A 71 8.35 -4.05 -8.00
N VAL A 72 9.22 -4.72 -7.24
CA VAL A 72 9.65 -6.10 -7.52
C VAL A 72 8.45 -7.06 -7.49
N VAL A 73 7.58 -6.95 -6.49
CA VAL A 73 6.35 -7.74 -6.38
C VAL A 73 5.49 -7.57 -7.62
N MET A 74 5.15 -6.34 -8.00
CA MET A 74 4.28 -6.07 -9.15
C MET A 74 4.88 -6.59 -10.46
N ILE A 75 6.20 -6.50 -10.64
CA ILE A 75 6.87 -7.11 -11.80
C ILE A 75 6.72 -8.64 -11.78
N ILE A 76 6.94 -9.29 -10.65
CA ILE A 76 6.76 -10.74 -10.48
C ILE A 76 5.30 -11.12 -10.79
N VAL A 77 4.32 -10.38 -10.26
CA VAL A 77 2.91 -10.67 -10.51
C VAL A 77 2.54 -10.48 -11.98
N ILE A 78 3.05 -9.46 -12.67
CA ILE A 78 2.78 -9.25 -14.10
C ILE A 78 3.49 -10.29 -14.99
N LEU A 79 4.74 -10.62 -14.70
CA LEU A 79 5.52 -11.53 -15.55
C LEU A 79 5.05 -12.98 -15.46
N GLY A 80 4.60 -13.45 -14.29
CA GLY A 80 4.19 -14.85 -14.12
C GLY A 80 3.06 -15.28 -15.06
N PRO A 81 1.91 -14.59 -15.09
CA PRO A 81 0.80 -14.91 -15.96
C PRO A 81 1.08 -14.61 -17.43
N ASN A 82 1.87 -13.59 -17.77
CA ASN A 82 1.95 -13.12 -19.17
C ASN A 82 3.05 -13.81 -19.99
N VAL A 83 3.83 -14.73 -19.43
CA VAL A 83 4.74 -15.57 -20.23
C VAL A 83 3.92 -16.72 -20.81
N PRO A 84 3.70 -16.77 -22.14
CA PRO A 84 3.08 -17.92 -22.80
C PRO A 84 4.08 -19.08 -22.75
N MET A 85 4.18 -19.74 -21.61
CA MET A 85 5.13 -20.83 -21.43
C MET A 85 4.62 -22.06 -22.18
N LYS A 86 5.23 -22.34 -23.33
CA LYS A 86 5.09 -23.66 -23.96
C LYS A 86 5.65 -24.70 -23.00
N ARG A 87 5.01 -25.87 -22.94
CA ARG A 87 5.39 -27.00 -22.09
C ARG A 87 6.87 -27.41 -22.24
N SER A 88 7.45 -27.19 -23.42
CA SER A 88 8.87 -27.42 -23.75
C SER A 88 9.85 -26.47 -23.05
N ASP A 89 9.45 -25.22 -22.85
CA ASP A 89 10.35 -24.15 -22.38
C ASP A 89 10.46 -24.17 -20.84
N VAL A 90 9.38 -24.58 -20.16
CA VAL A 90 9.35 -24.82 -18.70
C VAL A 90 10.26 -25.99 -18.31
N SER A 91 10.18 -27.10 -19.07
CA SER A 91 11.00 -28.28 -18.82
C SER A 91 12.50 -28.04 -18.96
N ALA A 92 12.89 -27.08 -19.80
CA ALA A 92 14.29 -26.72 -20.02
C ALA A 92 14.88 -25.85 -18.90
N LEU A 93 14.07 -24.99 -18.27
CA LEU A 93 14.54 -24.07 -17.21
C LEU A 93 14.37 -24.62 -15.79
N PHE A 94 13.31 -25.40 -15.52
CA PHE A 94 12.92 -25.77 -14.15
C PHE A 94 12.69 -27.28 -13.95
N GLY A 95 13.01 -28.11 -14.94
CA GLY A 95 12.79 -29.56 -14.89
C GLY A 95 11.36 -29.96 -15.27
N ALA A 96 11.09 -31.27 -15.33
CA ALA A 96 9.88 -31.88 -15.88
C ALA A 96 8.59 -31.73 -15.03
N GLU A 97 8.40 -30.59 -14.36
CA GLU A 97 7.19 -30.32 -13.58
C GLU A 97 6.01 -29.90 -14.48
N PRO A 98 4.76 -30.27 -14.15
CA PRO A 98 3.58 -29.81 -14.89
C PRO A 98 3.40 -28.28 -14.78
N ALA A 99 3.12 -27.61 -15.90
CA ALA A 99 2.91 -26.15 -15.94
C ALA A 99 1.89 -25.63 -14.90
N GLN A 100 0.88 -26.43 -14.56
CA GLN A 100 -0.13 -26.11 -13.53
C GLN A 100 0.45 -26.05 -12.10
N VAL A 101 1.43 -26.91 -11.79
CA VAL A 101 2.11 -26.93 -10.48
C VAL A 101 2.92 -25.65 -10.32
N TRP A 102 3.68 -25.28 -11.36
CA TRP A 102 4.44 -24.03 -11.40
C TRP A 102 3.53 -22.81 -11.21
N CYS A 103 2.44 -22.68 -11.99
CA CYS A 103 1.49 -21.58 -11.84
C CYS A 103 0.92 -21.47 -10.42
N THR A 104 0.66 -22.62 -9.79
CA THR A 104 0.13 -22.67 -8.43
C THR A 104 1.16 -22.17 -7.41
N HIS A 105 2.42 -22.59 -7.52
CA HIS A 105 3.50 -22.09 -6.67
C HIS A 105 3.75 -20.59 -6.89
N TRP A 106 3.70 -20.12 -8.14
CA TRP A 106 3.87 -18.71 -8.47
C TRP A 106 2.81 -17.83 -7.83
N ILE A 107 1.52 -18.18 -8.02
CA ILE A 107 0.40 -17.43 -7.44
C ILE A 107 0.52 -17.37 -5.92
N ARG A 108 0.88 -18.49 -5.27
CA ARG A 108 1.09 -18.53 -3.80
C ARG A 108 2.21 -17.60 -3.35
N ALA A 109 3.38 -17.70 -3.99
CA ALA A 109 4.53 -16.85 -3.66
C ALA A 109 4.23 -15.36 -3.87
N ALA A 110 3.51 -15.02 -4.95
CA ALA A 110 3.04 -13.66 -5.21
C ALA A 110 2.16 -13.12 -4.08
N PHE A 111 1.13 -13.86 -3.68
CA PHE A 111 0.24 -13.45 -2.59
C PHE A 111 0.96 -13.32 -1.25
N GLU A 112 1.83 -14.28 -0.90
CA GLU A 112 2.61 -14.22 0.32
C GLU A 112 3.50 -12.98 0.37
N LEU A 113 4.23 -12.72 -0.72
CA LEU A 113 5.13 -11.56 -0.81
C LEU A 113 4.35 -10.25 -0.75
N SER A 114 3.19 -10.16 -1.42
CA SER A 114 2.31 -8.98 -1.34
C SER A 114 1.86 -8.71 0.09
N ILE A 115 1.48 -9.73 0.86
CA ILE A 115 1.06 -9.56 2.27
C ILE A 115 2.22 -9.09 3.14
N ILE A 116 3.41 -9.66 2.97
CA ILE A 116 4.61 -9.23 3.70
C ILE A 116 4.88 -7.73 3.46
N VAL A 117 4.81 -7.30 2.20
CA VAL A 117 5.01 -5.89 1.82
C VAL A 117 3.92 -4.99 2.40
N ILE A 118 2.65 -5.42 2.39
CA ILE A 118 1.56 -4.69 3.04
C ILE A 118 1.80 -4.54 4.55
N CYS A 119 2.28 -5.58 5.23
CA CYS A 119 2.63 -5.52 6.65
C CYS A 119 3.77 -4.52 6.92
N ILE A 120 4.79 -4.48 6.06
CA ILE A 120 5.87 -3.47 6.14
C ILE A 120 5.30 -2.05 6.05
N ASN A 121 4.41 -1.80 5.08
CA ASN A 121 3.79 -0.49 4.88
C ASN A 121 2.94 -0.08 6.10
N GLN A 122 2.16 -1.01 6.66
CA GLN A 122 1.41 -0.79 7.89
C GLN A 122 2.32 -0.53 9.09
N GLY A 123 3.48 -1.18 9.16
CA GLY A 123 4.50 -0.94 10.18
C GLY A 123 5.04 0.50 10.15
N ILE A 124 5.21 1.08 8.95
CA ILE A 124 5.62 2.49 8.80
C ILE A 124 4.53 3.43 9.33
N LEU A 125 3.26 3.13 9.01
CA LEU A 125 2.12 3.90 9.52
C LEU A 125 1.99 3.78 11.04
N LEU A 126 2.26 2.61 11.62
CA LEU A 126 2.35 2.41 13.06
C LEU A 126 3.45 3.26 13.69
N LEU A 127 4.67 3.23 13.15
CA LEU A 127 5.79 4.04 13.65
C LEU A 127 5.43 5.52 13.69
N ARG A 128 4.69 6.00 12.68
CA ARG A 128 4.20 7.37 12.68
C ARG A 128 3.26 7.67 13.85
N VAL A 129 2.29 6.79 14.12
CA VAL A 129 1.40 6.93 15.28
C VAL A 129 2.19 6.86 16.59
N TRP A 130 3.20 5.99 16.65
CA TRP A 130 4.09 5.86 17.81
C TRP A 130 4.82 7.16 18.15
N TYR A 131 5.39 7.85 17.15
CA TYR A 131 6.03 9.14 17.34
C TYR A 131 5.02 10.26 17.66
N MET A 132 3.84 10.23 17.03
CA MET A 132 2.78 11.22 17.24
C MET A 132 2.21 11.19 18.66
N TYR A 133 2.17 10.02 19.28
CA TYR A 133 1.70 9.78 20.64
C TYR A 133 2.85 9.54 21.63
N SER A 134 3.95 10.30 21.50
CA SER A 134 5.13 10.19 22.36
C SER A 134 4.81 10.20 23.86
N HIS A 135 3.83 11.01 24.28
CA HIS A 135 3.42 11.19 25.68
C HIS A 135 2.38 10.19 26.20
N SER A 136 1.74 9.37 25.34
CA SER A 136 0.69 8.44 25.76
C SER A 136 1.12 6.99 25.55
N ALA A 137 1.64 6.38 26.61
CA ALA A 137 2.04 4.97 26.61
C ALA A 137 0.87 4.03 26.27
N ILE A 138 -0.34 4.37 26.71
CA ILE A 138 -1.56 3.61 26.43
C ILE A 138 -1.86 3.63 24.91
N ALA A 139 -1.86 4.81 24.28
CA ALA A 139 -2.11 4.91 22.83
C ALA A 139 -1.09 4.11 22.02
N ARG A 140 0.20 4.17 22.42
CA ARG A 140 1.27 3.39 21.81
C ARG A 140 1.08 1.89 21.99
N ALA A 141 0.72 1.44 23.20
CA ALA A 141 0.45 0.04 23.49
C ALA A 141 -0.72 -0.50 22.66
N VAL A 142 -1.83 0.25 22.58
CA VAL A 142 -3.00 -0.12 21.77
C VAL A 142 -2.66 -0.19 20.28
N ALA A 143 -1.92 0.79 19.75
CA ALA A 143 -1.51 0.79 18.35
C ALA A 143 -0.58 -0.38 18.01
N CYS A 144 0.41 -0.67 18.87
CA CYS A 144 1.31 -1.80 18.69
C CYS A 144 0.57 -3.14 18.78
N PHE A 145 -0.28 -3.31 19.81
CA PHE A 145 -1.06 -4.54 20.00
C PHE A 145 -1.97 -4.81 18.79
N SER A 146 -2.74 -3.80 18.36
CA SER A 146 -3.62 -3.92 17.20
C SER A 146 -2.87 -4.25 15.92
N TYR A 147 -1.71 -3.63 15.67
CA TYR A 147 -0.85 -3.97 14.53
C TYR A 147 -0.37 -5.42 14.61
N THR A 148 0.19 -5.85 15.75
CA THR A 148 0.71 -7.22 15.88
C THR A 148 -0.39 -8.26 15.72
N ALA A 149 -1.57 -8.00 16.29
CA ALA A 149 -2.72 -8.89 16.16
C ALA A 149 -3.22 -8.97 14.71
N CYS A 150 -3.32 -7.84 14.01
CA CYS A 150 -3.77 -7.81 12.62
C CYS A 150 -2.74 -8.44 11.67
N ALA A 151 -1.45 -8.13 11.83
CA ALA A 151 -0.38 -8.70 11.00
C ALA A 151 -0.30 -10.22 11.16
N LEU A 152 -0.33 -10.72 12.41
CA LEU A 152 -0.32 -12.16 12.66
C LEU A 152 -1.58 -12.83 12.10
N SER A 153 -2.75 -12.21 12.26
CA SER A 153 -4.00 -12.72 11.69
C SER A 153 -3.94 -12.80 10.16
N SER A 154 -3.41 -11.78 9.49
CA SER A 154 -3.22 -11.80 8.03
C SER A 154 -2.31 -12.94 7.57
N LEU A 155 -1.19 -13.17 8.26
CA LEU A 155 -0.26 -14.26 7.92
C LEU A 155 -0.90 -15.64 8.15
N ILE A 156 -1.63 -15.83 9.25
CA ILE A 156 -2.32 -17.09 9.56
C ILE A 156 -3.42 -17.36 8.52
N ILE A 157 -4.29 -16.39 8.27
CA ILE A 157 -5.39 -16.53 7.30
C ILE A 157 -4.83 -16.80 5.90
N MET A 158 -3.74 -16.12 5.51
CA MET A 158 -3.06 -16.40 4.23
C MET A 158 -2.55 -17.84 4.19
N GLY A 159 -1.82 -18.30 5.21
CA GLY A 159 -1.30 -19.67 5.29
C GLY A 159 -2.40 -20.73 5.20
N LEU A 160 -3.53 -20.50 5.86
CA LEU A 160 -4.71 -21.37 5.78
C LEU A 160 -5.40 -21.32 4.40
N SER A 161 -5.23 -20.23 3.64
CA SER A 161 -5.82 -20.04 2.31
C SER A 161 -4.98 -20.65 1.17
N LEU A 162 -3.68 -20.87 1.38
CA LEU A 162 -2.75 -21.40 0.35
C LEU A 162 -3.24 -22.70 -0.33
N PRO A 163 -3.80 -23.69 0.39
CA PRO A 163 -4.27 -24.93 -0.25
C PRO A 163 -5.41 -24.71 -1.25
N PHE A 164 -6.19 -23.63 -1.08
CA PHE A 164 -7.33 -23.28 -1.92
C PHE A 164 -6.95 -22.41 -3.12
N LEU A 165 -5.76 -21.79 -3.10
CA LEU A 165 -5.18 -21.09 -4.24
C LEU A 165 -4.52 -22.12 -5.18
N LYS A 166 -5.31 -22.69 -6.09
CA LYS A 166 -4.86 -23.61 -7.14
C LYS A 166 -5.23 -23.04 -8.51
N SER A 167 -4.28 -23.07 -9.44
CA SER A 167 -4.57 -22.68 -10.83
C SER A 167 -5.56 -23.65 -11.47
N SER A 168 -6.52 -23.11 -12.22
CA SER A 168 -7.52 -23.89 -12.96
C SER A 168 -7.37 -23.63 -14.44
N THR A 169 -7.34 -24.69 -15.24
CA THR A 169 -7.33 -24.64 -16.72
C THR A 169 -8.73 -24.60 -17.31
N SER A 170 -9.76 -24.33 -16.50
CA SER A 170 -11.16 -24.52 -16.86
C SER A 170 -11.73 -23.35 -17.66
N SER A 171 -11.46 -23.33 -18.96
CA SER A 171 -12.38 -22.69 -19.91
C SER A 171 -12.55 -23.64 -21.09
N GLN A 172 -13.79 -23.92 -21.49
CA GLN A 172 -14.08 -24.81 -22.62
C GLN A 172 -13.86 -24.11 -23.97
N ILE A 173 -13.78 -22.77 -23.98
CA ILE A 173 -13.80 -21.95 -25.20
C ILE A 173 -12.39 -21.54 -25.65
N LYS A 174 -11.49 -21.18 -24.71
CA LYS A 174 -10.08 -20.84 -25.00
C LYS A 174 -9.29 -20.72 -23.70
N PRO A 175 -8.16 -21.44 -23.53
CA PRO A 175 -7.33 -21.27 -22.34
C PRO A 175 -6.98 -19.79 -22.17
N ILE A 176 -7.36 -19.21 -21.03
CA ILE A 176 -6.99 -17.85 -20.64
C ILE A 176 -5.46 -17.81 -20.67
N PRO A 177 -4.83 -16.93 -21.47
CA PRO A 177 -3.38 -16.85 -21.51
C PRO A 177 -2.87 -16.47 -20.12
N GLY A 178 -2.12 -17.38 -19.50
CA GLY A 178 -1.46 -17.19 -18.22
C GLY A 178 -1.93 -18.03 -17.05
N CYS A 179 -1.37 -17.73 -15.88
CA CYS A 179 -1.72 -18.38 -14.62
C CYS A 179 -2.89 -17.64 -13.96
N SER A 180 -4.11 -18.14 -14.14
CA SER A 180 -5.29 -17.69 -13.40
C SER A 180 -5.75 -18.74 -12.39
N ALA A 181 -6.17 -18.30 -11.21
CA ALA A 181 -6.89 -19.13 -10.26
C ALA A 181 -8.28 -18.53 -10.00
N PRO A 182 -9.34 -19.33 -9.97
CA PRO A 182 -10.63 -18.85 -9.48
C PRO A 182 -10.46 -18.42 -8.02
N PRO A 183 -10.89 -17.21 -7.65
CA PRO A 183 -10.76 -16.73 -6.28
C PRO A 183 -11.57 -17.64 -5.35
N PRO A 184 -10.96 -18.20 -4.28
CA PRO A 184 -11.71 -19.01 -3.35
C PRO A 184 -12.73 -18.15 -2.62
N SER A 185 -13.88 -18.72 -2.28
CA SER A 185 -15.02 -18.01 -1.67
C SER A 185 -14.69 -17.26 -0.37
N MET A 186 -13.56 -17.61 0.27
CA MET A 186 -13.10 -17.04 1.54
C MET A 186 -11.86 -16.14 1.40
N ILE A 187 -11.36 -15.87 0.17
CA ILE A 187 -10.13 -15.06 -0.02
C ILE A 187 -10.27 -13.64 0.56
N TRP A 188 -11.48 -13.11 0.58
CA TRP A 188 -11.79 -11.78 1.13
C TRP A 188 -11.37 -11.63 2.60
N MET A 189 -11.32 -12.73 3.37
CA MET A 189 -10.93 -12.71 4.78
C MET A 189 -9.49 -12.26 4.98
N VAL A 190 -8.60 -12.46 4.00
CA VAL A 190 -7.20 -12.03 4.05
C VAL A 190 -7.08 -10.50 4.15
N PHE A 191 -8.02 -9.75 3.54
CA PHE A 191 -8.01 -8.29 3.50
C PHE A 191 -8.64 -7.64 4.73
N VAL A 192 -9.35 -8.41 5.56
CA VAL A 192 -10.07 -7.90 6.75
C VAL A 192 -9.11 -7.35 7.81
N PRO A 193 -8.06 -8.07 8.26
CA PRO A 193 -7.15 -7.52 9.26
C PRO A 193 -6.43 -6.26 8.76
N SER A 194 -6.09 -6.22 7.46
CA SER A 194 -5.53 -5.03 6.83
C SER A 194 -6.48 -3.83 6.91
N THR A 195 -7.76 -4.03 6.63
CA THR A 195 -8.77 -2.96 6.69
C THR A 195 -8.96 -2.45 8.13
N ILE A 196 -8.96 -3.37 9.10
CA ILE A 196 -9.09 -3.05 10.52
C ILE A 196 -7.94 -2.16 10.99
N ILE A 197 -6.69 -2.55 10.70
CA ILE A 197 -5.53 -1.77 11.16
C ILE A 197 -5.45 -0.39 10.50
N HIS A 198 -5.78 -0.27 9.21
CA HIS A 198 -5.86 1.05 8.55
C HIS A 198 -6.91 1.95 9.20
N THR A 199 -8.08 1.40 9.55
CA THR A 199 -9.16 2.12 10.23
C THR A 199 -8.71 2.59 11.62
N ILE A 200 -8.07 1.72 12.40
CA ILE A 200 -7.57 2.06 13.74
C ILE A 200 -6.52 3.18 13.65
N LEU A 201 -5.51 3.03 12.80
CA LEU A 201 -4.43 4.02 12.66
C LEU A 201 -4.92 5.36 12.10
N PHE A 202 -5.89 5.33 11.18
CA PHE A 202 -6.57 6.53 10.71
C PHE A 202 -7.36 7.21 11.83
N GLY A 203 -8.08 6.44 12.65
CA GLY A 203 -8.80 6.92 13.83
C GLY A 203 -7.89 7.61 14.84
N PHE A 204 -6.71 7.05 15.14
CA PHE A 204 -5.68 7.72 15.95
C PHE A 204 -5.27 9.05 15.33
N THR A 205 -5.03 9.09 14.02
CA THR A 205 -4.62 10.32 13.34
C THR A 205 -5.71 11.41 13.42
N ILE A 206 -6.99 11.06 13.20
CA ILE A 206 -8.12 11.98 13.36
C ILE A 206 -8.24 12.45 14.80
N ALA A 207 -8.18 11.53 15.78
CA ALA A 207 -8.29 11.86 17.19
C ALA A 207 -7.19 12.85 17.62
N ARG A 208 -5.98 12.73 17.04
CA ARG A 208 -4.92 13.71 17.26
C ARG A 208 -5.27 15.07 16.67
N VAL A 209 -5.73 15.11 15.42
CA VAL A 209 -6.13 16.36 14.74
C VAL A 209 -7.25 17.07 15.48
N ALA A 210 -8.23 16.33 15.99
CA ALA A 210 -9.37 16.88 16.73
C ALA A 210 -8.98 17.43 18.11
N LYS A 211 -7.93 16.88 18.74
CA LYS A 211 -7.45 17.33 20.06
C LYS A 211 -6.51 18.53 20.02
N ILE A 212 -5.99 18.89 18.84
CA ILE A 212 -5.18 20.10 18.68
C ILE A 212 -6.12 21.30 18.84
N SER A 213 -6.00 21.98 19.98
CA SER A 213 -6.82 23.12 20.39
C SER A 213 -6.58 24.36 19.53
N HIS A 214 -7.61 25.20 19.45
CA HIS A 214 -7.85 26.45 18.70
C HIS A 214 -6.76 27.57 18.69
N ASP A 215 -5.47 27.26 18.91
CA ASP A 215 -4.39 28.26 19.02
C ASP A 215 -3.85 28.65 17.63
N LEU A 216 -4.39 29.75 17.11
CA LEU A 216 -4.48 30.14 15.69
C LEU A 216 -3.18 30.21 14.87
N ARG A 217 -1.98 30.31 15.49
CA ARG A 217 -0.70 30.52 14.78
C ARG A 217 0.14 29.27 14.58
N MET A 218 0.21 28.38 15.57
CA MET A 218 0.93 27.09 15.48
C MET A 218 0.07 26.02 14.81
N ASP A 219 -1.25 26.20 14.86
CA ASP A 219 -2.25 25.32 14.27
C ASP A 219 -2.08 25.14 12.77
N GLN A 220 -1.74 26.18 12.00
CA GLN A 220 -1.82 26.06 10.54
C GLN A 220 -0.80 25.07 9.96
N LEU A 221 0.43 25.05 10.47
CA LEU A 221 1.46 24.13 9.99
C LEU A 221 1.21 22.70 10.50
N MET A 222 0.96 22.52 11.80
CA MET A 222 0.71 21.19 12.39
C MET A 222 -0.58 20.58 11.84
N ARG A 223 -1.65 21.37 11.73
CA ARG A 223 -2.92 20.95 11.14
C ARG A 223 -2.78 20.67 9.65
N ARG A 224 -1.96 21.41 8.91
CA ARG A 224 -1.67 21.11 7.50
C ARG A 224 -0.85 19.84 7.36
N LEU A 225 0.22 19.66 8.13
CA LEU A 225 1.05 18.45 8.12
C LEU A 225 0.27 17.20 8.57
N LEU A 226 -0.65 17.34 9.52
CA LEU A 226 -1.52 16.25 9.96
C LEU A 226 -2.72 16.02 9.03
N ARG A 227 -3.24 17.06 8.38
CA ARG A 227 -4.29 16.92 7.35
C ARG A 227 -3.72 16.25 6.11
N ASP A 228 -2.61 16.77 5.60
CA ASP A 228 -1.90 16.23 4.45
C ASP A 228 -1.35 14.83 4.79
N GLY A 229 -0.95 14.64 6.05
CA GLY A 229 -0.62 13.36 6.63
C GLY A 229 -1.78 12.37 6.75
N GLY A 230 -2.98 12.85 7.11
CA GLY A 230 -4.19 12.05 7.27
C GLY A 230 -4.77 11.58 5.95
N LEU A 231 -4.56 12.33 4.86
CA LEU A 231 -4.91 11.91 3.50
C LEU A 231 -4.22 10.59 3.11
N VAL A 232 -2.97 10.39 3.55
CA VAL A 232 -2.22 9.15 3.30
C VAL A 232 -2.92 7.95 3.96
N PHE A 233 -3.30 8.07 5.24
CA PHE A 233 -4.04 7.03 5.93
C PHE A 233 -5.40 6.77 5.29
N PHE A 234 -6.11 7.84 4.89
CA PHE A 234 -7.40 7.73 4.22
C PHE A 234 -7.30 6.99 2.88
N VAL A 235 -6.33 7.35 2.03
CA VAL A 235 -6.12 6.73 0.72
C VAL A 235 -5.72 5.25 0.88
N SER A 236 -4.81 4.94 1.82
CA SER A 236 -4.47 3.56 2.14
C SER A 236 -5.68 2.76 2.64
N MET A 237 -6.49 3.33 3.55
CA MET A 237 -7.72 2.72 4.04
C MET A 237 -8.74 2.50 2.92
N ALA A 238 -8.96 3.48 2.05
CA ALA A 238 -9.88 3.37 0.92
C ALA A 238 -9.45 2.26 -0.06
N SER A 239 -8.15 2.15 -0.34
CA SER A 239 -7.62 1.08 -1.18
C SER A 239 -7.76 -0.32 -0.56
N ALA A 240 -7.64 -0.42 0.77
CA ALA A 240 -7.86 -1.65 1.51
C ALA A 240 -9.35 -2.05 1.52
N ILE A 241 -10.25 -1.08 1.71
CA ILE A 241 -11.71 -1.29 1.62
C ILE A 241 -12.10 -1.75 0.21
N PHE A 242 -11.58 -1.11 -0.84
CA PHE A 242 -11.81 -1.53 -2.22
C PHE A 242 -11.44 -3.00 -2.43
N SER A 243 -10.25 -3.42 -1.95
CA SER A 243 -9.78 -4.79 -2.08
C SER A 243 -10.63 -5.77 -1.27
N ALA A 244 -10.97 -5.44 -0.03
CA ALA A 244 -11.77 -6.29 0.86
C ALA A 244 -13.21 -6.47 0.36
N VAL A 245 -13.87 -5.36 -0.01
CA VAL A 245 -15.25 -5.38 -0.50
C VAL A 245 -15.32 -6.05 -1.86
N GLY A 246 -14.43 -5.72 -2.79
CA GLY A 246 -14.43 -6.34 -4.10
C GLY A 246 -14.11 -7.84 -4.04
N ALA A 247 -13.16 -8.26 -3.20
CA ALA A 247 -12.87 -9.68 -2.98
C ALA A 247 -14.08 -10.46 -2.40
N ARG A 248 -14.98 -9.79 -1.66
CA ARG A 248 -16.19 -10.41 -1.09
C ARG A 248 -17.28 -10.65 -2.12
N LEU A 249 -17.33 -9.86 -3.20
CA LEU A 249 -18.36 -9.88 -4.24
C LEU A 249 -18.12 -10.98 -5.28
N THR A 250 -18.04 -12.24 -4.84
CA THR A 250 -17.72 -13.39 -5.71
C THR A 250 -18.75 -13.66 -6.81
N THR A 251 -19.95 -13.09 -6.72
CA THR A 251 -21.00 -13.20 -7.74
C THR A 251 -20.81 -12.24 -8.91
N ASP A 252 -19.97 -11.22 -8.76
CA ASP A 252 -19.68 -10.26 -9.81
C ASP A 252 -18.18 -10.31 -10.17
N PRO A 253 -17.79 -11.11 -11.18
CA PRO A 253 -16.39 -11.27 -11.54
C PRO A 253 -15.76 -9.93 -11.95
N VAL A 254 -16.54 -9.00 -12.52
CA VAL A 254 -16.07 -7.69 -13.02
C VAL A 254 -15.47 -6.85 -11.90
N ILE A 255 -16.01 -6.94 -10.69
CA ILE A 255 -15.49 -6.25 -9.51
C ILE A 255 -14.49 -7.14 -8.76
N ASN A 256 -14.80 -8.42 -8.64
CA ASN A 256 -14.03 -9.36 -7.83
C ASN A 256 -12.61 -9.57 -8.36
N ALA A 257 -12.44 -9.75 -9.66
CA ALA A 257 -11.13 -10.03 -10.23
C ALA A 257 -10.18 -8.83 -10.09
N PRO A 258 -10.55 -7.58 -10.46
CA PRO A 258 -9.68 -6.43 -10.25
C PRO A 258 -9.34 -6.19 -8.79
N ALA A 259 -10.31 -6.32 -7.87
CA ALA A 259 -10.06 -6.11 -6.45
C ALA A 259 -9.11 -7.15 -5.84
N THR A 260 -9.16 -8.40 -6.32
CA THR A 260 -8.37 -9.51 -5.77
C THR A 260 -6.97 -9.58 -6.38
N TRP A 261 -6.85 -9.35 -7.70
CA TRP A 261 -5.63 -9.66 -8.46
C TRP A 261 -4.77 -8.44 -8.79
N SER A 262 -5.32 -7.22 -8.79
CA SER A 262 -4.58 -6.03 -9.24
C SER A 262 -3.44 -5.56 -8.32
N ASN A 263 -3.36 -6.07 -7.08
CA ASN A 263 -2.47 -5.56 -6.04
C ASN A 263 -2.59 -4.04 -5.81
N SER A 264 -3.75 -3.45 -6.12
CA SER A 264 -3.99 -2.01 -6.03
C SER A 264 -3.76 -1.44 -4.62
N GLN A 265 -4.18 -2.15 -3.56
CA GLN A 265 -3.92 -1.75 -2.17
C GLN A 265 -2.41 -1.60 -1.89
N LEU A 266 -1.60 -2.56 -2.36
CA LEU A 266 -0.16 -2.57 -2.15
C LEU A 266 0.50 -1.38 -2.84
N ALA A 267 0.20 -1.15 -4.12
CA ALA A 267 0.79 -0.06 -4.89
C ALA A 267 0.37 1.32 -4.36
N ILE A 268 -0.93 1.53 -4.14
CA ILE A 268 -1.47 2.81 -3.68
C ILE A 268 -0.92 3.15 -2.29
N SER A 269 -0.90 2.17 -1.37
CA SER A 269 -0.38 2.40 -0.02
C SER A 269 1.13 2.66 -0.02
N ALA A 270 1.90 1.93 -0.84
CA ALA A 270 3.35 2.13 -0.94
C ALA A 270 3.72 3.53 -1.44
N VAL A 271 3.02 4.03 -2.47
CA VAL A 271 3.22 5.39 -3.01
C VAL A 271 2.83 6.43 -1.97
N ALA A 272 1.67 6.27 -1.33
CA ALA A 272 1.19 7.21 -0.32
C ALA A 272 2.16 7.31 0.87
N VAL A 273 2.68 6.17 1.34
CA VAL A 273 3.69 6.10 2.41
C VAL A 273 5.04 6.68 1.96
N SER A 274 5.50 6.39 0.74
CA SER A 274 6.78 6.92 0.21
C SER A 274 6.75 8.46 0.13
N ARG A 275 5.70 9.03 -0.48
CA ARG A 275 5.53 10.49 -0.58
C ARG A 275 5.43 11.15 0.79
N LEU A 276 4.77 10.49 1.73
CA LEU A 276 4.71 10.96 3.10
C LEU A 276 6.11 11.03 3.74
N MET A 277 6.90 9.96 3.64
CA MET A 277 8.24 9.91 4.23
C MET A 277 9.17 10.95 3.61
N LEU A 278 9.11 11.13 2.28
CA LEU A 278 9.88 12.13 1.55
C LEU A 278 9.46 13.55 1.95
N SER A 279 8.16 13.86 1.97
CA SER A 279 7.67 15.19 2.37
C SER A 279 8.05 15.57 3.81
N ILE A 280 8.06 14.61 4.74
CA ILE A 280 8.53 14.83 6.10
C ILE A 280 10.03 15.12 6.11
N ARG A 281 10.82 14.35 5.36
CA ARG A 281 12.29 14.50 5.31
C ARG A 281 12.70 15.79 4.62
N SER A 282 12.06 16.16 3.52
CA SER A 282 12.32 17.40 2.81
C SER A 282 11.94 18.61 3.65
N LEU A 283 10.83 18.53 4.41
CA LEU A 283 10.47 19.55 5.37
C LEU A 283 11.50 19.66 6.51
N ALA A 284 11.93 18.54 7.08
CA ALA A 284 12.96 18.52 8.12
C ALA A 284 14.31 19.10 7.61
N GLY A 285 14.70 18.78 6.37
CA GLY A 285 15.89 19.30 5.70
C GLY A 285 15.81 20.82 5.48
N LYS A 286 14.69 21.32 4.96
CA LYS A 286 14.44 22.77 4.77
C LYS A 286 14.47 23.53 6.09
N LEU A 287 13.97 22.93 7.16
CA LEU A 287 13.98 23.51 8.49
C LEU A 287 15.32 23.26 9.23
N LYS A 288 16.26 22.49 8.69
CA LYS A 288 17.49 22.08 9.39
C LYS A 288 17.25 21.49 10.79
N VAL A 289 16.14 20.79 11.00
CA VAL A 289 15.80 20.23 12.32
C VAL A 289 15.66 18.70 12.29
N SER A 290 15.91 18.05 13.43
CA SER A 290 15.73 16.60 13.56
C SER A 290 14.26 16.19 13.45
N GLN A 291 14.00 14.99 12.91
CA GLN A 291 12.62 14.48 12.77
C GLN A 291 11.89 14.36 14.10
N ASN A 292 12.60 13.95 15.17
CA ASN A 292 12.01 13.81 16.50
C ASN A 292 11.52 15.15 17.05
N TRP A 293 12.27 16.22 16.77
CA TRP A 293 11.88 17.58 17.13
C TRP A 293 10.69 18.06 16.28
N LEU A 294 10.65 17.73 14.97
CA LEU A 294 9.51 18.05 14.09
C LEU A 294 8.22 17.34 14.47
N PHE A 295 8.27 16.20 15.18
CA PHE A 295 7.07 15.54 15.69
C PHE A 295 6.73 15.92 17.13
N ASN A 296 7.57 16.75 17.78
CA ASN A 296 7.33 17.17 19.14
C ASN A 296 6.52 18.48 19.17
N PRO A 297 5.25 18.44 19.61
CA PRO A 297 4.40 19.63 19.65
C PRO A 297 4.93 20.74 20.56
N THR A 298 5.69 20.41 21.61
CA THR A 298 6.25 21.41 22.55
C THR A 298 7.48 22.13 22.00
N GLU A 299 8.18 21.52 21.05
CA GLU A 299 9.33 22.13 20.40
C GLU A 299 8.89 22.96 19.20
N LEU A 300 7.92 22.46 18.42
CA LEU A 300 7.28 23.23 17.35
C LEU A 300 6.61 24.51 17.83
N SER A 301 6.05 24.51 19.05
CA SER A 301 5.46 25.71 19.65
C SER A 301 6.48 26.77 20.07
N ARG A 302 7.77 26.41 20.20
CA ARG A 302 8.85 27.36 20.53
C ARG A 302 9.31 28.18 19.33
N VAL A 303 9.07 27.70 18.12
CA VAL A 303 9.51 28.39 16.90
C VAL A 303 8.54 29.51 16.55
N ARG A 304 9.07 30.71 16.28
CA ARG A 304 8.28 31.86 15.85
C ARG A 304 8.01 31.79 14.35
N TRP A 305 6.77 31.48 14.00
CA TRP A 305 6.31 31.46 12.60
C TRP A 305 5.71 32.82 12.24
N ARG A 306 6.20 33.44 11.17
CA ARG A 306 5.67 34.68 10.63
C ARG A 306 5.11 34.42 9.23
N ALA A 307 3.81 34.63 9.05
CA ALA A 307 3.20 34.56 7.71
C ALA A 307 3.61 35.82 6.92
N VAL A 308 4.22 35.64 5.75
CA VAL A 308 4.65 36.71 4.86
C VAL A 308 3.90 36.56 3.54
N SER A 309 3.09 37.56 3.18
CA SER A 309 2.55 37.69 1.83
C SER A 309 3.63 38.29 0.94
N GLY A 310 4.06 37.55 -0.08
CA GLY A 310 4.86 38.08 -1.19
C GLY A 310 4.06 38.11 -2.49
N ASP A 311 4.68 38.59 -3.57
CA ASP A 311 4.07 38.70 -4.90
C ASP A 311 3.57 37.36 -5.48
N TYR A 312 4.04 36.24 -4.93
CA TYR A 312 3.64 34.87 -5.32
C TYR A 312 2.68 34.18 -4.31
N GLY A 313 2.12 34.92 -3.34
CA GLY A 313 1.13 34.42 -2.38
C GLY A 313 1.59 34.40 -0.91
N ARG A 314 0.78 33.76 -0.04
CA ARG A 314 1.10 33.62 1.40
C ARG A 314 2.17 32.54 1.60
N SER A 315 3.35 32.95 2.03
CA SER A 315 4.43 32.07 2.49
C SER A 315 4.53 32.12 4.02
N ILE A 316 5.10 31.08 4.65
CA ILE A 316 5.38 31.05 6.08
C ILE A 316 6.89 31.13 6.23
N VAL A 317 7.39 32.17 6.89
CA VAL A 317 8.81 32.36 7.22
C VAL A 317 9.03 31.95 8.67
N VAL A 318 10.11 31.22 8.88
CA VAL A 318 10.55 30.75 10.19
C VAL A 318 11.64 31.70 10.67
N GLU A 319 11.40 32.43 11.76
CA GLU A 319 12.48 33.16 12.42
C GLU A 319 13.34 32.11 13.14
N MET A 320 14.53 31.84 12.58
CA MET A 320 15.58 31.13 13.29
C MET A 320 16.39 32.17 14.05
N ASP A 321 16.42 32.09 15.37
CA ASP A 321 17.41 32.82 16.17
C ASP A 321 18.78 32.23 15.82
N THR A 322 19.46 32.85 14.87
CA THR A 322 20.89 32.61 14.65
C THR A 322 21.61 33.19 15.85
N HIS A 323 21.94 32.36 16.84
CA HIS A 323 23.04 32.68 17.73
C HIS A 323 24.31 32.70 16.87
N GLU A 324 24.65 33.88 16.34
CA GLU A 324 26.02 34.16 15.92
C GLU A 324 26.91 33.93 17.15
N PRO A 325 27.92 33.04 17.07
CA PRO A 325 28.93 33.01 18.10
C PRO A 325 29.63 34.36 18.04
N VAL A 326 29.54 35.11 19.13
CA VAL A 326 30.39 36.28 19.35
C VAL A 326 31.84 35.79 19.33
N VAL A 327 32.52 36.07 18.22
CA VAL A 327 33.99 36.13 18.13
C VAL A 327 34.33 37.36 17.32
#